data_AF-A0A7W6MXA3-F1
#
_entry.id   AF-A0A7W6MXA3-F1
#
_cell.length_a   1.000
_cell.length_b   1.000
_cell.length_c   1.000
_cell.angle_alpha   90.00
_cell.angle_beta   90.00
_cell.angle_gamma   90.00
#
_symmetry.space_group_name_H-M   'P 1'
#
loop_
_entity.id
_entity.type
_entity.pdbx_description
1 polymer ?
#
loop_
_entity_poly.entity_id
_entity_poly.type
_entity_poly.pdbx_seq_one_letter_code
_entity_poly.pdbx_strand_id
1 'polypeptide(L)' 'MSTKATIEVDLSLFEQLKKYAKSKGRTITEVVEKQLKSLLGTEVKDKPVSSKLRGIVNLPENFDYKEELKNRSLEK' A
#
# COMPACT_ATOMS: atom_id res chain seq x y z
N MET A 1 3.61 -13.64 19.50
CA MET A 1 2.54 -14.24 20.33
C MET A 1 1.21 -13.74 19.79
N SER A 2 0.18 -14.58 19.73
CA SER A 2 -1.11 -14.24 19.11
C SER A 2 -2.20 -14.24 20.18
N THR A 3 -2.89 -13.10 20.36
CA THR A 3 -3.95 -12.94 21.37
C THR A 3 -5.28 -12.78 20.66
N LYS A 4 -6.32 -13.50 21.11
CA LYS A 4 -7.69 -13.37 20.57
C LYS A 4 -8.43 -12.33 21.40
N ALA A 5 -9.01 -11.35 20.73
CA ALA A 5 -9.88 -10.34 21.35
C ALA A 5 -11.24 -10.36 20.65
N THR A 6 -12.31 -10.28 21.43
CA THR A 6 -13.68 -10.16 20.92
C THR A 6 -14.14 -8.73 21.16
N ILE A 7 -14.59 -8.05 20.10
CA ILE A 7 -15.14 -6.70 20.16
C ILE A 7 -16.60 -6.74 19.74
N GLU A 8 -17.45 -6.04 20.48
CA GLU A 8 -18.83 -5.79 20.09
C GLU A 8 -18.86 -4.50 19.26
N VAL A 9 -19.50 -4.56 18.09
CA VAL A 9 -19.61 -3.44 17.17
C VAL A 9 -21.04 -3.36 16.66
N ASP A 10 -21.45 -2.16 16.27
CA ASP A 10 -22.75 -1.94 15.66
C ASP A 10 -22.93 -2.77 14.38
N LEU A 11 -24.15 -3.26 14.15
CA LEU A 11 -24.48 -4.10 12.99
C LEU A 11 -24.24 -3.37 11.65
N SER A 12 -24.57 -2.07 11.58
CA SER A 12 -24.35 -1.26 10.39
C SER A 12 -22.86 -1.12 10.08
N LEU A 13 -22.04 -0.93 11.13
CA LEU A 13 -20.59 -0.87 10.99
C LEU A 13 -20.03 -2.21 10.50
N PHE A 14 -20.54 -3.33 11.04
CA PHE A 14 -20.12 -4.67 10.62
C PHE A 14 -20.42 -4.94 9.12
N GLU A 15 -21.59 -4.52 8.63
CA GLU A 15 -21.94 -4.65 7.21
C GLU A 15 -21.03 -3.82 6.30
N GLN A 16 -20.76 -2.57 6.68
CA GLN A 16 -19.83 -1.71 5.95
C GLN A 16 -18.43 -2.32 5.91
N LEU A 17 -17.97 -2.86 7.04
CA LEU A 17 -16.66 -3.51 7.15
C LEU A 17 -16.57 -4.76 6.27
N LYS A 18 -17.63 -5.58 6.22
CA LYS A 18 -17.73 -6.75 5.35
C LYS A 18 -17.70 -6.35 3.87
N LYS A 19 -18.42 -5.29 3.49
CA LYS A 19 -18.42 -4.76 2.12
C LYS A 19 -17.03 -4.24 1.72
N TYR A 20 -16.38 -3.49 2.61
CA TYR A 20 -15.04 -2.97 2.38
C TYR A 20 -13.99 -4.08 2.26
N ALA A 21 -14.04 -5.08 3.14
CA ALA A 21 -13.17 -6.26 3.11
C ALA A 21 -13.32 -7.03 1.78
N LYS A 22 -14.57 -7.28 1.36
CA LYS A 22 -14.86 -7.95 0.08
C LYS A 22 -14.37 -7.13 -1.12
N SER A 23 -14.57 -5.82 -1.10
CA SER A 23 -14.11 -4.94 -2.20
C SER A 23 -12.59 -4.91 -2.35
N LYS A 24 -11.84 -5.10 -1.27
CA LYS A 24 -10.37 -5.13 -1.28
C LYS A 24 -9.77 -6.53 -1.36
N GLY A 25 -10.59 -7.58 -1.42
CA GLY A 25 -10.13 -8.97 -1.40
C GLY A 25 -9.38 -9.33 -0.11
N ARG A 26 -9.73 -8.70 1.01
CA ARG A 26 -9.09 -8.87 2.33
C ARG A 26 -10.06 -9.47 3.33
N THR A 27 -9.56 -10.12 4.37
CA THR A 27 -10.39 -10.59 5.49
C THR A 27 -10.69 -9.42 6.45
N ILE A 28 -11.84 -9.49 7.14
CA ILE A 28 -12.23 -8.50 8.15
C ILE A 28 -11.13 -8.33 9.21
N THR A 29 -10.56 -9.43 9.69
CA THR A 29 -9.46 -9.43 10.66
C THR A 29 -8.25 -8.66 10.14
N GLU A 30 -7.84 -8.83 8.88
CA GLU A 30 -6.73 -8.08 8.29
C GLU A 30 -7.03 -6.59 8.21
N VAL A 31 -8.26 -6.21 7.84
CA VAL A 31 -8.67 -4.80 7.77
C VAL A 31 -8.60 -4.15 9.15
N VAL A 32 -9.13 -4.84 10.17
CA VAL A 32 -9.13 -4.35 11.56
C VAL A 32 -7.72 -4.28 12.11
N GLU A 33 -6.92 -5.34 11.93
CA GLU A 33 -5.53 -5.37 12.39
C GLU A 33 -4.70 -4.25 11.74
N LYS A 34 -4.86 -4.03 10.43
CA LYS A 34 -4.19 -2.93 9.74
C LYS A 34 -4.59 -1.58 10.32
N GLN A 35 -5.87 -1.36 10.59
CA GLN A 35 -6.34 -0.10 11.17
C GLN A 35 -5.84 0.11 12.60
N LEU A 36 -5.86 -0.93 13.44
CA LEU A 36 -5.26 -0.84 14.78
C LEU A 36 -3.76 -0.55 14.72
N LYS A 37 -3.04 -1.21 13.80
CA LYS A 37 -1.60 -0.94 13.57
C LYS A 37 -1.35 0.49 13.12
N SER A 38 -2.22 1.04 12.29
CA SER A 38 -2.19 2.44 11.84
C SER A 38 -2.42 3.41 13.00
N LEU A 39 -3.47 3.18 13.79
CA LEU A 39 -3.82 4.00 14.95
C LEU A 39 -2.74 4.01 16.03
N LEU A 40 -2.12 2.85 16.28
CA LEU A 40 -1.04 2.71 17.26
C LEU A 40 0.31 3.20 16.71
N GLY A 41 0.37 3.68 15.45
CA GLY A 41 1.60 4.13 14.81
C GLY A 41 2.65 3.01 14.66
N THR A 42 2.23 1.75 14.76
CA THR A 42 3.11 0.58 14.61
C THR A 42 3.25 0.15 13.15
N GLU A 43 2.56 0.84 12.23
CA GLU A 43 2.91 0.79 10.81
C GLU A 43 4.39 1.16 10.68
N VAL A 44 5.21 0.13 10.47
CA VAL A 44 6.47 0.26 9.75
C VAL A 44 6.07 0.94 8.47
N LYS A 45 6.28 2.26 8.43
CA LYS A 45 6.15 3.07 7.23
C LYS A 45 6.77 2.24 6.13
N ASP A 46 5.95 1.75 5.20
CA ASP A 46 6.44 1.49 3.85
C ASP A 46 7.06 2.83 3.50
N LYS A 47 8.39 2.89 3.59
CA LYS A 47 9.11 4.15 3.57
C LYS A 47 8.58 4.82 2.32
N PRO A 48 7.93 6.00 2.38
CA PRO A 48 7.74 6.75 1.16
C PRO A 48 9.15 6.81 0.60
N VAL A 49 9.37 6.26 -0.61
CA VAL A 49 10.65 6.37 -1.32
C VAL A 49 11.02 7.82 -1.13
N SER A 50 12.01 8.02 -0.25
CA SER A 50 12.14 9.32 0.39
C SER A 50 12.29 10.34 -0.73
N SER A 51 11.77 11.56 -0.58
CA SER A 51 12.01 12.59 -1.60
C SER A 51 13.52 12.78 -1.87
N LYS A 52 14.39 12.25 -1.00
CA LYS A 52 15.85 12.12 -1.12
C LYS A 52 16.34 11.07 -2.13
N LEU A 53 15.53 10.06 -2.47
CA LEU A 53 15.75 9.09 -3.57
C LEU A 53 15.13 9.55 -4.89
N ARG A 54 14.28 10.59 -4.89
CA ARG A 54 13.95 11.36 -6.09
C ARG A 54 15.14 12.27 -6.41
N GLY A 55 16.29 11.67 -6.69
CA GLY A 55 17.38 12.40 -7.33
C GLY A 55 16.79 13.06 -8.57
N ILE A 56 16.97 14.38 -8.68
CA ILE A 56 16.74 15.07 -9.95
C ILE A 56 17.67 14.40 -10.95
N VAL A 57 17.13 13.45 -11.71
CA VAL A 57 17.80 12.91 -12.87
C VAL A 57 17.66 14.00 -13.93
N ASN A 58 18.69 14.84 -14.05
CA ASN A 58 18.81 15.79 -15.15
C ASN A 58 19.07 14.98 -16.41
N LEU A 59 18.00 14.70 -17.14
CA LEU A 59 18.09 14.09 -18.45
C LEU A 59 18.58 15.14 -19.44
N PRO A 60 19.47 14.80 -20.39
CA PRO A 60 19.79 15.71 -21.48
C PRO A 60 18.52 16.09 -22.24
N GLU A 61 18.44 17.30 -22.78
CA GLU A 61 17.25 17.80 -23.51
C GLU A 61 16.78 16.87 -24.64
N ASN A 62 17.69 16.03 -25.15
CA ASN A 62 17.44 15.08 -26.23
C ASN A 62 17.26 13.63 -25.73
N PHE A 63 16.76 13.42 -24.52
CA PHE A 63 16.47 12.07 -24.01
C PHE A 63 15.07 11.61 -24.44
N ASP A 64 15.00 10.69 -25.41
CA ASP A 64 13.74 10.04 -25.78
C ASP A 64 13.47 8.82 -24.89
N TYR A 65 12.61 9.01 -23.90
CA TYR A 65 12.22 7.98 -22.94
C TYR A 65 11.60 6.73 -23.60
N LYS A 66 10.96 6.88 -24.78
CA LYS A 66 10.30 5.76 -25.46
C LYS A 66 11.30 4.88 -26.20
N GLU A 67 12.30 5.49 -26.84
CA GLU A 67 13.37 4.74 -27.51
C GLU A 67 14.17 3.91 -26.51
N GLU A 68 14.56 4.49 -25.37
CA GLU A 68 15.32 3.78 -24.32
C GLU A 68 14.53 2.61 -23.71
N LEU A 69 13.22 2.78 -23.47
CA LEU A 69 12.38 1.67 -22.99
C LEU A 69 12.27 0.53 -24.01
N LYS A 70 12.20 0.88 -25.29
CA LYS A 70 12.14 -0.09 -26.38
C LYS A 70 13.48 -0.83 -26.50
N ASN A 71 14.60 -0.11 -26.43
CA ASN A 71 15.94 -0.68 -26.49
C ASN A 71 16.17 -1.68 -25.35
N ARG A 72 15.84 -1.30 -24.11
CA ARG A 72 15.96 -2.19 -22.94
C ARG A 72 15.08 -3.44 -23.00
N SER A 73 13.93 -3.34 -23.68
CA SER A 73 13.02 -4.48 -23.85
C SER A 73 13.51 -5.47 -24.92
N LEU A 74 14.42 -5.02 -25.80
CA LEU A 74 15.03 -5.81 -26.86
C LEU A 74 16.38 -6.43 -26.45
N GLU A 75 16.97 -6.03 -25.32
CA GLU A 75 18.18 -6.64 -24.74
C GLU A 75 17.89 -7.92 -23.90
N LYS A 76 16.68 -8.50 -24.02
CA LYS A 76 16.32 -9.79 -23.42
C LYS A 76 16.23 -10.90 -24.46
#